data_AF-A0A340YBY6-F1
#
_entry.id   AF-A0A340YBY6-F1
#
_cell.length_a   1.000
_cell.length_b   1.000
_cell.length_c   1.000
_cell.angle_alpha   90.00
_cell.angle_beta   90.00
_cell.angle_gamma   90.00
#
_symmetry.space_group_name_H-M   'P 1'
#
loop_
_entity.id
_entity.type
_entity.pdbx_description
1 polymer ?
#
loop_
_entity_poly.entity_id
_entity_poly.type
_entity_poly.pdbx_seq_one_letter_code
_entity_poly.pdbx_strand_id
1 'polypeptide(L)'
;MATWRTLKEEEVKMKAKEDDGEREENSGLLQRASSVGDSLCAQKRLVLSSEGQSLHSGSGWLERPPFLPFASPVAKESIPLFTYGLIKLALLSSKTRCKFFSLTETPEDYTIIVDEEGFLELPSSEHLSVADATWLALNVVSGGGSFSSSQPIGVTKIAKSVIAPLADQNISVFMLSTYQTDFILVRERDLPFVTHTLSSEFTILRVVNGETVAAENLGITNGFVKPKIVQRPVIHPLSSPSNRFCVTSLDPDTLPAVATLLMDVMFYSNGVKDPVAAGDDCGHIRFFSFSLIEGYISLVMDVQTQQRFPSNLLFTSASGELWKMVRIGGQPLGFDECGIVAQISEPLAAADIPAYYISTFKFDHALVPEENINGVISALKVSQAEKH
;
A
#
# COMPACT_ATOMS: atom_id res chain seq x y z
N MET A 1 -3.03 40.36 -10.52
CA MET A 1 -4.36 40.41 -9.86
C MET A 1 -5.52 40.93 -10.74
N ALA A 2 -5.33 41.15 -12.06
CA ALA A 2 -6.42 41.60 -12.95
C ALA A 2 -6.88 40.56 -13.99
N THR A 3 -6.26 39.38 -14.04
CA THR A 3 -6.54 38.33 -15.04
C THR A 3 -7.41 37.17 -14.52
N TRP A 4 -7.65 37.09 -13.21
CA TRP A 4 -8.46 36.02 -12.60
C TRP A 4 -9.94 36.38 -12.38
N ARG A 5 -10.30 37.67 -12.41
CA ARG A 5 -11.71 38.09 -12.27
C ARG A 5 -12.52 37.90 -13.55
N THR A 6 -11.89 38.03 -14.71
CA THR A 6 -12.54 37.87 -16.03
C THR A 6 -12.90 36.41 -16.34
N LEU A 7 -12.08 35.44 -15.90
CA LEU A 7 -12.36 34.02 -16.10
C LEU A 7 -13.53 33.50 -15.24
N LYS A 8 -13.72 34.06 -14.03
CA LYS A 8 -14.87 33.71 -13.17
C LYS A 8 -16.20 34.28 -13.68
N GLU A 9 -16.19 35.40 -14.40
CA GLU A 9 -17.40 35.98 -14.98
C GLU A 9 -17.86 35.25 -16.26
N GLU A 10 -16.94 34.65 -17.02
CA GLU A 10 -17.29 33.80 -18.18
C GLU A 10 -17.80 32.40 -17.78
N GLU A 11 -17.27 31.81 -16.71
CA GLU A 11 -17.75 30.51 -16.17
C GLU A 11 -19.19 30.58 -15.66
N VAL A 12 -19.56 31.67 -15.00
CA VAL A 12 -20.95 31.87 -14.50
C VAL A 12 -21.92 32.10 -15.65
N LYS A 13 -21.48 32.71 -16.76
CA LYS A 13 -22.29 32.92 -17.96
C LYS A 13 -22.51 31.66 -18.80
N MET A 14 -21.54 30.72 -18.81
CA MET A 14 -21.74 29.42 -19.46
C MET A 14 -22.68 28.52 -18.65
N LYS A 15 -22.56 28.52 -17.32
CA LYS A 15 -23.40 27.69 -16.46
C LYS A 15 -24.88 28.11 -16.44
N ALA A 16 -25.15 29.40 -16.59
CA ALA A 16 -26.52 29.90 -16.76
C ALA A 16 -27.13 29.61 -18.14
N LYS A 17 -26.33 29.17 -19.13
CA LYS A 17 -26.81 28.82 -20.48
C LYS A 17 -27.06 27.32 -20.66
N GLU A 18 -26.50 26.47 -19.80
CA GLU A 18 -26.77 25.03 -19.76
C GLU A 18 -28.09 24.71 -19.03
N ASP A 19 -28.47 25.47 -18.01
CA ASP A 19 -29.70 25.23 -17.22
C ASP A 19 -31.01 25.59 -17.95
N ASP A 20 -30.96 26.37 -19.04
CA ASP A 20 -32.14 26.74 -19.86
C ASP A 20 -32.36 25.79 -21.06
N GLY A 21 -31.47 24.81 -21.29
CA GLY A 21 -31.52 23.91 -22.46
C GLY A 21 -32.11 22.51 -22.20
N GLU A 22 -32.26 22.08 -20.95
CA GLU A 22 -32.69 20.71 -20.60
C GLU A 22 -34.19 20.58 -20.27
N ARG A 23 -35.04 21.42 -20.87
CA ARG A 23 -36.49 21.37 -20.61
C ARG A 23 -37.36 21.35 -21.85
N GLU A 24 -36.97 20.62 -22.89
CA GLU A 24 -37.88 20.19 -23.95
C GLU A 24 -37.17 19.18 -24.88
N GLU A 25 -37.16 17.89 -24.52
CA GLU A 25 -37.05 16.73 -25.44
C GLU A 25 -36.81 15.44 -24.64
N ASN A 26 -37.79 14.98 -23.85
CA ASN A 26 -37.72 13.61 -23.32
C ASN A 26 -39.09 12.98 -23.03
N SER A 27 -39.99 13.04 -24.02
CA SER A 27 -41.22 12.26 -24.02
C SER A 27 -41.43 11.60 -25.38
N GLY A 28 -40.66 10.54 -25.67
CA GLY A 28 -40.92 9.82 -26.92
C GLY A 28 -39.93 8.76 -27.38
N LEU A 29 -39.14 8.10 -26.51
CA LEU A 29 -38.25 7.01 -26.97
C LEU A 29 -38.02 5.89 -25.93
N LEU A 30 -38.95 5.69 -24.99
CA LEU A 30 -38.86 4.66 -23.94
C LEU A 30 -39.71 3.41 -24.19
N GLN A 31 -40.01 3.07 -25.45
CA GLN A 31 -40.69 1.83 -25.81
C GLN A 31 -40.11 1.24 -27.10
N ARG A 32 -38.96 0.56 -26.99
CA ARG A 32 -38.53 -0.62 -27.79
C ARG A 32 -37.03 -0.84 -27.66
N ALA A 33 -36.62 -1.57 -26.62
CA ALA A 33 -35.41 -2.41 -26.62
C ALA A 33 -35.36 -3.25 -25.33
N SER A 34 -36.41 -4.04 -25.08
CA SER A 34 -36.37 -5.13 -24.11
C SER A 34 -36.16 -6.45 -24.87
N SER A 35 -34.93 -6.73 -25.29
CA SER A 35 -34.45 -8.09 -25.58
C SER A 35 -33.02 -8.03 -26.12
N VAL A 36 -32.05 -8.25 -25.25
CA VAL A 36 -30.89 -9.16 -25.40
C VAL A 36 -30.12 -8.96 -24.08
N GLY A 37 -30.09 -10.00 -23.26
CA GLY A 37 -29.35 -10.00 -22.01
C GLY A 37 -27.85 -10.06 -22.29
N ASP A 38 -27.13 -9.11 -21.72
CA ASP A 38 -25.77 -9.32 -21.25
C ASP A 38 -25.69 -8.70 -19.86
N SER A 39 -25.75 -9.56 -18.85
CA SER A 39 -25.31 -9.23 -17.50
C SER A 39 -23.80 -9.07 -17.55
N LEU A 40 -23.32 -7.87 -17.85
CA LEU A 40 -21.95 -7.47 -17.53
C LEU A 40 -21.85 -7.42 -16.00
N CYS A 41 -21.56 -8.58 -15.41
CA CYS A 41 -21.09 -8.68 -14.04
C CYS A 41 -19.85 -7.78 -13.95
N ALA A 42 -19.87 -6.79 -13.04
CA ALA A 42 -18.72 -5.95 -12.76
C ALA A 42 -17.53 -6.84 -12.35
N GLN A 43 -16.64 -7.15 -13.27
CA GLN A 43 -15.57 -8.12 -13.06
C GLN A 43 -14.45 -7.42 -12.28
N LYS A 44 -14.05 -8.00 -11.14
CA LYS A 44 -12.93 -7.50 -10.34
C LYS A 44 -11.64 -7.59 -11.16
N ARG A 45 -10.84 -6.53 -11.15
CA ARG A 45 -9.57 -6.47 -11.90
C ARG A 45 -8.39 -6.48 -10.95
N LEU A 46 -7.40 -7.32 -11.25
CA LEU A 46 -6.11 -7.32 -10.57
C LEU A 46 -5.08 -6.79 -11.56
N VAL A 47 -4.39 -5.70 -11.21
CA VAL A 47 -3.36 -5.08 -12.05
C VAL A 47 -2.00 -5.45 -11.47
N LEU A 48 -1.15 -6.05 -12.30
CA LEU A 48 0.28 -6.15 -12.08
C LEU A 48 0.86 -4.76 -12.37
N SER A 49 1.29 -4.03 -11.33
CA SER A 49 1.91 -2.71 -11.51
C SER A 49 3.22 -2.91 -12.23
N SER A 50 3.29 -2.45 -13.49
CA SER A 50 4.50 -2.56 -14.26
C SER A 50 4.93 -1.33 -15.05
N GLU A 51 5.88 -0.58 -14.48
CA GLU A 51 6.67 0.39 -15.22
C GLU A 51 8.17 0.13 -15.07
N GLY A 52 8.76 -0.50 -16.08
CA GLY A 52 10.21 -0.47 -16.34
C GLY A 52 10.41 -0.24 -17.85
N GLN A 53 10.84 0.96 -18.25
CA GLN A 53 11.09 1.25 -19.68
C GLN A 53 12.42 0.61 -20.13
N SER A 54 12.37 -0.33 -21.08
CA SER A 54 13.56 -0.75 -21.84
C SER A 54 13.46 -0.27 -23.29
N LEU A 55 14.14 0.83 -23.60
CA LEU A 55 14.50 1.19 -24.97
C LEU A 55 15.71 0.36 -25.40
N HIS A 56 15.50 -0.68 -26.23
CA HIS A 56 16.32 -0.95 -27.42
C HIS A 56 15.74 -2.06 -28.29
N SER A 57 15.85 -1.83 -29.60
CA SER A 57 15.24 -2.56 -30.71
C SER A 57 15.80 -3.97 -30.90
N GLY A 58 14.90 -4.94 -31.07
CA GLY A 58 15.19 -6.18 -31.79
C GLY A 58 14.80 -7.44 -31.01
N SER A 59 13.81 -8.16 -31.55
CA SER A 59 13.22 -9.44 -31.11
C SER A 59 12.29 -9.34 -29.89
N GLY A 60 11.06 -9.85 -30.08
CA GLY A 60 9.95 -9.71 -29.13
C GLY A 60 10.23 -10.35 -27.78
N TRP A 61 10.14 -9.53 -26.73
CA TRP A 61 10.11 -9.98 -25.35
C TRP A 61 9.01 -9.22 -24.61
N LEU A 62 8.16 -9.98 -23.93
CA LEU A 62 7.14 -9.52 -23.00
C LEU A 62 7.77 -8.54 -22.00
N GLU A 63 7.20 -7.34 -21.83
CA GLU A 63 7.71 -6.40 -20.82
C GLU A 63 7.68 -7.02 -19.44
N ARG A 64 8.84 -6.97 -18.78
CA ARG A 64 9.00 -7.47 -17.43
C ARG A 64 8.45 -6.42 -16.46
N PRO A 65 7.62 -6.81 -15.49
CA PRO A 65 7.22 -5.91 -14.42
C PRO A 65 8.46 -5.41 -13.65
N PRO A 66 8.48 -4.16 -13.16
CA PRO A 66 9.56 -3.58 -12.41
C PRO A 66 9.76 -4.40 -11.16
N PHE A 67 11.00 -4.78 -10.96
CA PHE A 67 11.43 -5.55 -9.83
C PHE A 67 11.52 -4.62 -8.63
N LEU A 68 10.97 -5.08 -7.51
CA LEU A 68 10.99 -4.35 -6.25
C LEU A 68 11.98 -5.03 -5.28
N PRO A 69 13.27 -4.63 -5.26
CA PRO A 69 14.14 -4.96 -4.16
C PRO A 69 13.55 -4.57 -2.81
N PHE A 70 13.52 -5.54 -1.91
CA PHE A 70 13.24 -5.31 -0.49
C PHE A 70 14.58 -5.23 0.23
N ALA A 71 14.96 -4.05 0.69
CA ALA A 71 16.26 -3.78 1.30
C ALA A 71 16.11 -3.15 2.68
N SER A 72 17.13 -3.25 3.51
CA SER A 72 17.20 -2.59 4.80
C SER A 72 18.66 -2.33 5.16
N PRO A 73 19.03 -1.13 5.63
CA PRO A 73 20.30 -0.97 6.31
C PRO A 73 20.40 -1.97 7.46
N VAL A 74 21.56 -2.58 7.59
CA VAL A 74 21.83 -3.62 8.60
C VAL A 74 21.75 -3.04 10.01
N ALA A 75 22.10 -1.76 10.16
CA ALA A 75 22.04 -1.01 11.40
C ALA A 75 21.51 0.41 11.14
N LYS A 76 20.73 0.99 12.07
CA LYS A 76 20.19 2.35 11.92
C LYS A 76 21.31 3.39 11.84
N GLU A 77 22.43 3.13 12.50
CA GLU A 77 23.62 3.98 12.52
C GLU A 77 24.27 4.12 11.14
N SER A 78 23.97 3.19 10.22
CA SER A 78 24.46 3.23 8.84
C SER A 78 23.64 4.14 7.94
N ILE A 79 22.49 4.68 8.39
CA ILE A 79 21.64 5.55 7.57
C ILE A 79 22.38 6.75 6.93
N PRO A 80 23.41 7.38 7.55
CA PRO A 80 24.15 8.48 6.92
C PRO A 80 24.84 8.08 5.60
N LEU A 81 25.21 6.80 5.44
CA LEU A 81 25.81 6.28 4.20
C LEU A 81 24.81 6.29 3.03
N PHE A 82 23.52 6.17 3.33
CA PHE A 82 22.44 6.08 2.34
C PHE A 82 21.72 7.41 2.14
N THR A 83 21.96 8.42 2.99
CA THR A 83 21.22 9.69 3.00
C THR A 83 21.20 10.39 1.63
N TYR A 84 22.31 10.37 0.89
CA TYR A 84 22.35 10.99 -0.45
C TYR A 84 21.33 10.34 -1.41
N GLY A 85 21.37 9.01 -1.51
CA GLY A 85 20.45 8.25 -2.36
C GLY A 85 19.00 8.40 -1.89
N LEU A 86 18.76 8.30 -0.58
CA LEU A 86 17.41 8.42 -0.01
C LEU A 86 16.82 9.83 -0.19
N ILE A 87 17.60 10.90 -0.06
CA ILE A 87 17.14 12.27 -0.37
C ILE A 87 16.81 12.39 -1.85
N LYS A 88 17.64 11.83 -2.72
CA LYS A 88 17.40 11.88 -4.17
C LYS A 88 16.08 11.18 -4.53
N LEU A 89 15.83 10.00 -3.95
CA LEU A 89 14.60 9.23 -4.14
C LEU A 89 13.37 9.93 -3.57
N ALA A 90 13.46 10.44 -2.34
CA ALA A 90 12.32 11.00 -1.62
C ALA A 90 11.94 12.42 -2.08
N LEU A 91 12.94 13.29 -2.33
CA LEU A 91 12.74 14.74 -2.47
C LEU A 91 13.11 15.29 -3.84
N LEU A 92 13.86 14.52 -4.63
CA LEU A 92 14.35 14.94 -5.95
C LEU A 92 13.88 13.93 -7.02
N SER A 93 12.61 13.54 -6.98
CA SER A 93 12.03 12.52 -7.88
C SER A 93 12.26 12.82 -9.37
N SER A 94 12.36 14.09 -9.76
CA SER A 94 12.73 14.52 -11.12
C SER A 94 14.19 14.20 -11.53
N LYS A 95 15.03 13.76 -10.60
CA LYS A 95 16.45 13.43 -10.80
C LYS A 95 16.72 11.93 -10.86
N THR A 96 15.69 11.11 -10.74
CA THR A 96 15.75 9.65 -10.84
C THR A 96 14.63 9.16 -11.75
N ARG A 97 14.74 7.93 -12.25
CA ARG A 97 13.66 7.24 -12.97
C ARG A 97 12.79 6.39 -12.06
N CYS A 98 13.11 6.32 -10.77
CA CYS A 98 12.34 5.61 -9.76
C CYS A 98 10.86 6.05 -9.76
N LYS A 99 9.96 5.07 -9.82
CA LYS A 99 8.51 5.17 -9.76
C LYS A 99 7.92 4.48 -8.54
N PHE A 100 8.64 3.57 -7.90
CA PHE A 100 8.22 2.92 -6.68
C PHE A 100 9.29 3.13 -5.60
N PHE A 101 9.00 3.98 -4.61
CA PHE A 101 9.88 4.18 -3.46
C PHE A 101 9.06 4.20 -2.17
N SER A 102 9.47 3.39 -1.20
CA SER A 102 8.95 3.41 0.17
C SER A 102 10.10 3.27 1.15
N LEU A 103 10.10 4.11 2.18
CA LEU A 103 10.99 4.06 3.33
C LEU A 103 10.15 3.96 4.60
N THR A 104 10.37 2.92 5.39
CA THR A 104 9.72 2.73 6.68
C THR A 104 10.77 2.64 7.77
N GLU A 105 10.84 3.63 8.66
CA GLU A 105 11.65 3.60 9.87
C GLU A 105 10.93 2.82 10.97
N THR A 106 11.64 1.88 11.60
CA THR A 106 11.24 1.15 12.80
C THR A 106 12.24 1.42 13.95
N PRO A 107 12.04 0.88 15.16
CA PRO A 107 13.09 0.90 16.18
C PRO A 107 14.35 0.14 15.75
N GLU A 108 14.20 -0.91 14.93
CA GLU A 108 15.28 -1.82 14.58
C GLU A 108 16.07 -1.39 13.35
N ASP A 109 15.41 -0.81 12.35
CA ASP A 109 16.01 -0.52 11.05
C ASP A 109 15.21 0.50 10.21
N TYR A 110 15.69 0.69 8.98
CA TYR A 110 14.96 1.37 7.92
C TYR A 110 14.65 0.34 6.83
N THR A 111 13.40 0.03 6.60
CA THR A 111 13.02 -0.79 5.46
C THR A 111 12.85 0.07 4.22
N ILE A 112 13.48 -0.33 3.12
CA ILE A 112 13.39 0.30 1.81
C ILE A 112 12.75 -0.69 0.84
N ILE A 113 11.63 -0.30 0.22
CA ILE A 113 11.06 -1.01 -0.92
C ILE A 113 11.18 -0.06 -2.09
N VAL A 114 11.95 -0.46 -3.10
CA VAL A 114 12.28 0.42 -4.22
C VAL A 114 12.25 -0.37 -5.52
N ASP A 115 11.97 0.27 -6.65
CA ASP A 115 12.17 -0.37 -7.96
C ASP A 115 13.65 -0.46 -8.38
N GLU A 116 13.92 -1.12 -9.50
CA GLU A 116 15.27 -1.27 -10.05
C GLU A 116 16.01 0.06 -10.22
N GLU A 117 15.34 1.08 -10.76
CA GLU A 117 15.94 2.38 -11.04
C GLU A 117 16.31 3.10 -9.75
N GLY A 118 15.47 3.02 -8.73
CA GLY A 118 15.77 3.58 -7.42
C GLY A 118 16.79 2.76 -6.64
N PHE A 119 16.86 1.45 -6.83
CA PHE A 119 17.89 0.61 -6.22
C PHE A 119 19.30 1.00 -6.68
N LEU A 120 19.46 1.44 -7.93
CA LEU A 120 20.73 1.97 -8.46
C LEU A 120 21.20 3.24 -7.76
N GLU A 121 20.31 3.96 -7.07
CA GLU A 121 20.65 5.16 -6.29
C GLU A 121 21.20 4.82 -4.90
N LEU A 122 21.10 3.56 -4.46
CA LEU A 122 21.62 3.09 -3.18
C LEU A 122 23.07 2.59 -3.35
N PRO A 123 24.03 3.05 -2.53
CA PRO A 123 25.39 2.55 -2.61
C PRO A 123 25.47 1.07 -2.22
N SER A 124 26.22 0.28 -2.99
CA SER A 124 26.60 -1.07 -2.58
C SER A 124 27.41 -1.00 -1.29
N SER A 125 26.95 -1.66 -0.24
CA SER A 125 27.57 -1.63 1.08
C SER A 125 27.28 -2.93 1.81
N GLU A 126 28.22 -3.38 2.65
CA GLU A 126 27.98 -4.47 3.61
C GLU A 126 26.91 -4.09 4.65
N HIS A 127 26.63 -2.80 4.80
CA HIS A 127 25.59 -2.29 5.67
C HIS A 127 24.21 -2.28 5.02
N LEU A 128 24.01 -2.88 3.84
CA LEU A 128 22.71 -3.03 3.19
C LEU A 128 22.35 -4.51 3.09
N SER A 129 21.31 -4.95 3.79
CA SER A 129 20.72 -6.27 3.60
C SER A 129 19.66 -6.19 2.51
N VAL A 130 19.68 -7.12 1.57
CA VAL A 130 18.71 -7.19 0.47
C VAL A 130 18.09 -8.57 0.49
N ALA A 131 16.76 -8.63 0.39
CA ALA A 131 16.04 -9.89 0.31
C ALA A 131 16.48 -10.68 -0.93
N ASP A 132 16.68 -11.99 -0.78
CA ASP A 132 17.13 -12.89 -1.84
C ASP A 132 15.97 -13.30 -2.78
N ALA A 133 15.21 -12.30 -3.22
CA ALA A 133 14.12 -12.46 -4.18
C ALA A 133 13.77 -11.13 -4.85
N THR A 134 13.31 -11.24 -6.08
CA THR A 134 12.64 -10.17 -6.79
C THR A 134 11.16 -10.18 -6.47
N TRP A 135 10.60 -9.01 -6.11
CA TRP A 135 9.18 -8.86 -5.78
C TRP A 135 8.44 -8.06 -6.84
N LEU A 136 7.17 -8.40 -7.04
CA LEU A 136 6.23 -7.74 -7.95
C LEU A 136 5.07 -7.18 -7.14
N ALA A 137 4.66 -5.94 -7.42
CA ALA A 137 3.49 -5.35 -6.79
C ALA A 137 2.20 -5.69 -7.56
N LEU A 138 1.24 -6.26 -6.84
CA LEU A 138 -0.14 -6.44 -7.27
C LEU A 138 -0.99 -5.32 -6.67
N ASN A 139 -1.91 -4.78 -7.46
CA ASN A 139 -2.91 -3.82 -7.01
C ASN A 139 -4.31 -4.30 -7.44
N VAL A 140 -5.27 -4.30 -6.52
CA VAL A 140 -6.65 -4.71 -6.80
C VAL A 140 -7.48 -3.48 -7.15
N VAL A 141 -7.96 -3.40 -8.39
CA VAL A 141 -8.80 -2.30 -8.87
C VAL A 141 -10.23 -2.79 -8.98
N SER A 142 -11.12 -2.27 -8.13
CA SER A 142 -12.55 -2.54 -8.24
C SER A 142 -13.16 -1.68 -9.35
N GLY A 143 -13.56 -2.32 -10.45
CA GLY A 143 -14.18 -1.64 -11.58
C GLY A 143 -15.66 -1.35 -11.35
N GLY A 144 -15.99 -0.17 -10.84
CA GLY A 144 -17.31 0.46 -10.97
C GLY A 144 -18.42 -0.06 -10.03
N GLY A 145 -18.96 0.85 -9.22
CA GLY A 145 -20.19 0.65 -8.45
C GLY A 145 -20.17 1.47 -7.16
N SER A 146 -21.05 2.48 -7.07
CA SER A 146 -21.39 3.33 -5.92
C SER A 146 -20.54 3.13 -4.65
N PHE A 147 -19.75 4.14 -4.29
CA PHE A 147 -19.11 4.25 -2.98
C PHE A 147 -20.19 4.34 -1.89
N SER A 148 -20.70 3.19 -1.42
CA SER A 148 -21.37 3.18 -0.12
C SER A 148 -20.30 3.45 0.93
N SER A 149 -20.55 4.40 1.82
CA SER A 149 -19.68 4.80 2.94
C SER A 149 -19.48 3.71 4.02
N SER A 150 -19.73 2.44 3.67
CA SER A 150 -19.78 1.28 4.57
C SER A 150 -18.91 0.09 4.13
N GLN A 151 -18.10 0.25 3.07
CA GLN A 151 -17.20 -0.82 2.65
C GLN A 151 -15.87 -0.72 3.41
N PRO A 152 -15.41 -1.79 4.09
CA PRO A 152 -14.18 -1.75 4.91
C PRO A 152 -13.02 -1.21 4.09
N ILE A 153 -12.20 -0.29 4.58
CA ILE A 153 -11.00 0.23 3.87
C ILE A 153 -9.80 -0.70 4.13
N GLY A 154 -8.84 -0.78 3.21
CA GLY A 154 -7.56 -1.46 3.44
C GLY A 154 -7.56 -2.96 3.16
N VAL A 155 -6.53 -3.66 3.69
CA VAL A 155 -6.25 -5.10 3.47
C VAL A 155 -7.44 -6.01 3.77
N THR A 156 -8.31 -5.59 4.69
CA THR A 156 -9.53 -6.32 5.08
C THR A 156 -10.46 -6.60 3.88
N LYS A 157 -10.54 -5.70 2.89
CA LYS A 157 -11.36 -5.91 1.67
C LYS A 157 -10.90 -7.11 0.85
N ILE A 158 -9.59 -7.31 0.79
CA ILE A 158 -8.92 -8.28 -0.08
C ILE A 158 -8.52 -9.55 0.70
N ALA A 159 -8.79 -9.60 2.01
CA ALA A 159 -8.46 -10.73 2.87
C ALA A 159 -8.99 -12.05 2.32
N LYS A 160 -10.30 -12.11 2.00
CA LYS A 160 -10.96 -13.33 1.53
C LYS A 160 -10.68 -13.65 0.05
N SER A 161 -10.57 -12.64 -0.80
CA SER A 161 -10.47 -12.84 -2.25
C SER A 161 -9.03 -12.92 -2.77
N VAL A 162 -8.04 -12.42 -2.01
CA VAL A 162 -6.63 -12.40 -2.43
C VAL A 162 -5.73 -13.02 -1.38
N ILE A 163 -5.71 -12.47 -0.16
CA ILE A 163 -4.71 -12.86 0.86
C ILE A 163 -4.88 -14.34 1.26
N ALA A 164 -6.10 -14.76 1.57
CA ALA A 164 -6.39 -16.13 1.99
C ALA A 164 -6.12 -17.17 0.87
N PRO A 165 -6.59 -16.98 -0.38
CA PRO A 165 -6.23 -17.87 -1.49
C PRO A 165 -4.72 -18.01 -1.72
N LEU A 166 -3.96 -16.90 -1.64
CA LEU A 166 -2.50 -16.95 -1.77
C LEU A 166 -1.85 -17.72 -0.62
N ALA A 167 -2.32 -17.51 0.61
CA ALA A 167 -1.86 -18.27 1.78
C ALA A 167 -2.18 -19.77 1.67
N ASP A 168 -3.35 -20.15 1.16
CA ASP A 168 -3.73 -21.56 0.93
C ASP A 168 -2.82 -22.30 -0.05
N GLN A 169 -2.24 -21.56 -1.00
CA GLN A 169 -1.27 -22.09 -1.95
C GLN A 169 0.18 -21.97 -1.48
N ASN A 170 0.41 -21.61 -0.21
CA ASN A 170 1.74 -21.35 0.35
C ASN A 170 2.55 -20.32 -0.45
N ILE A 171 1.88 -19.25 -0.88
CA ILE A 171 2.52 -18.11 -1.53
C ILE A 171 2.79 -17.06 -0.45
N SER A 172 4.08 -16.74 -0.25
CA SER A 172 4.51 -15.68 0.66
C SER A 172 4.18 -14.32 0.06
N VAL A 173 3.67 -13.41 0.89
CA VAL A 173 3.26 -12.06 0.48
C VAL A 173 3.77 -11.03 1.48
N PHE A 174 4.13 -9.86 0.96
CA PHE A 174 4.42 -8.67 1.76
C PHE A 174 3.39 -7.60 1.45
N MET A 175 2.96 -6.84 2.44
CA MET A 175 1.96 -5.80 2.26
C MET A 175 2.57 -4.43 2.39
N LEU A 176 2.18 -3.52 1.49
CA LEU A 176 2.44 -2.09 1.62
C LEU A 176 1.14 -1.34 1.39
N SER A 177 0.40 -1.12 2.47
CA SER A 177 -0.71 -0.18 2.49
C SER A 177 -0.22 1.26 2.46
N THR A 178 -0.76 2.05 1.54
CA THR A 178 -0.58 3.49 1.44
C THR A 178 -1.90 4.21 1.69
N TYR A 179 -1.87 5.54 1.73
CA TYR A 179 -3.07 6.36 1.74
C TYR A 179 -3.97 6.07 0.52
N GLN A 180 -3.37 5.79 -0.64
CA GLN A 180 -4.09 5.63 -1.90
C GLN A 180 -4.62 4.22 -2.12
N THR A 181 -3.82 3.19 -1.83
CA THR A 181 -4.17 1.80 -2.12
C THR A 181 -3.35 0.80 -1.29
N ASP A 182 -3.68 -0.48 -1.41
CA ASP A 182 -2.94 -1.59 -0.82
C ASP A 182 -2.15 -2.32 -1.91
N PHE A 183 -0.82 -2.33 -1.80
CA PHE A 183 0.04 -3.14 -2.65
C PHE A 183 0.31 -4.50 -1.99
N ILE A 184 0.07 -5.58 -2.74
CA ILE A 184 0.47 -6.94 -2.35
C ILE A 184 1.73 -7.29 -3.13
N LEU A 185 2.85 -7.46 -2.45
CA LEU A 185 4.11 -7.85 -3.04
C LEU A 185 4.24 -9.37 -3.02
N VAL A 186 4.48 -9.96 -4.19
CA VAL A 186 4.70 -11.39 -4.38
C VAL A 186 6.04 -11.64 -5.06
N ARG A 187 6.68 -12.77 -4.81
CA ARG A 187 7.94 -13.09 -5.51
C ARG A 187 7.65 -13.36 -6.98
N GLU A 188 8.51 -12.87 -7.87
CA GLU A 188 8.39 -13.09 -9.32
C GLU A 188 8.27 -14.57 -9.67
N ARG A 189 9.07 -15.42 -9.00
CA ARG A 189 9.03 -16.89 -9.19
C ARG A 189 7.67 -17.53 -8.87
N ASP A 190 6.88 -16.87 -8.02
CA ASP A 190 5.55 -17.36 -7.61
C ASP A 190 4.43 -16.81 -8.50
N LEU A 191 4.72 -15.88 -9.44
CA LEU A 191 3.74 -15.25 -10.32
C LEU A 191 2.83 -16.24 -11.08
N PRO A 192 3.32 -17.37 -11.61
CA PRO A 192 2.44 -18.33 -12.26
C PRO A 192 1.40 -18.95 -11.30
N PHE A 193 1.79 -19.21 -10.05
CA PHE A 193 0.89 -19.72 -9.02
C PHE A 193 -0.11 -18.64 -8.59
N VAL A 194 0.35 -17.39 -8.42
CA VAL A 194 -0.53 -16.23 -8.15
C VAL A 194 -1.58 -16.08 -9.26
N THR A 195 -1.14 -16.11 -10.51
CA THR A 195 -2.02 -15.95 -11.68
C THR A 195 -3.08 -17.04 -11.72
N HIS A 196 -2.67 -18.30 -11.56
CA HIS A 196 -3.61 -19.42 -11.51
C HIS A 196 -4.61 -19.27 -10.35
N THR A 197 -4.11 -19.00 -9.14
CA THR A 197 -4.92 -18.90 -7.91
C THR A 197 -6.01 -17.84 -8.03
N LEU A 198 -5.66 -16.65 -8.55
CA LEU A 198 -6.56 -15.51 -8.61
C LEU A 198 -7.38 -15.43 -9.90
N SER A 199 -7.02 -16.18 -10.95
CA SER A 199 -7.73 -16.16 -12.25
C SER A 199 -9.21 -16.58 -12.19
N SER A 200 -9.60 -17.29 -11.13
CA SER A 200 -11.00 -17.70 -10.93
C SER A 200 -11.92 -16.55 -10.50
N GLU A 201 -11.38 -15.54 -9.80
CA GLU A 201 -12.15 -14.39 -9.29
C GLU A 201 -11.81 -13.07 -9.98
N PHE A 202 -10.62 -12.97 -10.59
CA PHE A 202 -10.10 -11.71 -11.13
C PHE A 202 -9.73 -11.84 -12.61
N THR A 203 -10.05 -10.79 -13.36
CA THR A 203 -9.37 -10.54 -14.63
C THR A 203 -7.99 -9.96 -14.30
N ILE A 204 -6.95 -10.72 -14.62
CA ILE A 204 -5.57 -10.32 -14.36
C ILE A 204 -5.05 -9.51 -15.55
N LEU A 205 -4.62 -8.29 -15.26
CA LEU A 205 -4.09 -7.33 -16.21
C LEU A 205 -2.62 -7.07 -15.91
N ARG A 206 -1.85 -6.81 -16.96
CA ARG A 206 -0.47 -6.34 -16.90
C ARG A 206 -0.39 -4.98 -17.58
N VAL A 207 0.44 -4.09 -17.08
CA VAL A 207 0.74 -2.82 -17.74
C VAL A 207 1.94 -3.01 -18.66
N VAL A 208 1.77 -2.81 -19.96
CA VAL A 208 2.83 -2.92 -20.97
C VAL A 208 2.82 -1.62 -21.76
N ASN A 209 3.90 -0.85 -21.76
CA ASN A 209 4.01 0.49 -22.35
C ASN A 209 2.92 1.47 -21.88
N GLY A 210 2.45 1.35 -20.63
CA GLY A 210 1.35 2.17 -20.11
C GLY A 210 -0.04 1.73 -20.57
N GLU A 211 -0.16 0.65 -21.36
CA GLU A 211 -1.43 0.05 -21.74
C GLU A 211 -1.74 -1.19 -20.89
N THR A 212 -2.98 -1.31 -20.43
CA THR A 212 -3.42 -2.50 -19.68
C THR A 212 -3.81 -3.63 -20.64
N VAL A 213 -3.02 -4.70 -20.63
CA VAL A 213 -3.27 -5.92 -21.43
C VAL A 213 -3.63 -7.10 -20.53
N ALA A 214 -4.45 -8.03 -21.04
CA ALA A 214 -4.78 -9.24 -20.29
C ALA A 214 -3.53 -10.13 -20.13
N ALA A 215 -3.30 -10.64 -18.92
CA ALA A 215 -2.21 -11.58 -18.69
C ALA A 215 -2.53 -12.93 -19.34
N GLU A 216 -1.58 -13.47 -20.09
CA GLU A 216 -1.73 -14.81 -20.67
C GLU A 216 -1.78 -15.87 -19.55
N ASN A 217 -2.70 -16.82 -19.68
CA ASN A 217 -2.82 -17.91 -18.72
C ASN A 217 -1.69 -18.91 -18.96
N LEU A 218 -0.71 -18.96 -18.03
CA LEU A 218 0.52 -19.76 -18.17
C LEU A 218 0.33 -21.29 -18.13
N GLY A 219 -0.92 -21.79 -18.16
CA GLY A 219 -1.22 -23.20 -18.43
C GLY A 219 -0.72 -24.20 -17.38
N ILE A 220 -0.28 -23.74 -16.22
CA ILE A 220 0.23 -24.63 -15.15
C ILE A 220 -0.95 -25.26 -14.44
N THR A 221 -1.00 -26.60 -14.43
CA THR A 221 -2.05 -27.40 -13.78
C THR A 221 -1.51 -28.41 -12.78
N ASN A 222 -0.18 -28.64 -12.75
CA ASN A 222 0.46 -29.61 -11.87
C ASN A 222 0.99 -28.93 -10.59
N GLY A 223 0.62 -29.46 -9.42
CA GLY A 223 1.09 -28.98 -8.10
C GLY A 223 0.09 -28.15 -7.31
N PHE A 224 -1.06 -27.81 -7.88
CA PHE A 224 -2.10 -27.04 -7.18
C PHE A 224 -2.89 -27.89 -6.20
N VAL A 225 -2.96 -27.42 -4.96
CA VAL A 225 -3.82 -28.02 -3.94
C VAL A 225 -5.20 -27.38 -4.09
N LYS A 226 -6.28 -28.17 -4.11
CA LYS A 226 -7.64 -27.61 -4.12
C LYS A 226 -7.80 -26.65 -2.93
N PRO A 227 -8.46 -25.49 -3.10
CA PRO A 227 -8.75 -24.57 -2.00
C PRO A 227 -9.41 -25.34 -0.87
N LYS A 228 -8.75 -25.38 0.28
CA LYS A 228 -9.34 -25.87 1.52
C LYS A 228 -9.48 -24.65 2.41
N ILE A 229 -10.63 -24.47 3.03
CA ILE A 229 -10.78 -23.49 4.08
C ILE A 229 -9.91 -23.97 5.24
N VAL A 230 -8.76 -23.32 5.43
CA VAL A 230 -7.83 -23.61 6.53
C VAL A 230 -8.10 -22.62 7.65
N GLN A 231 -8.35 -23.11 8.87
CA GLN A 231 -8.30 -22.26 10.05
C GLN A 231 -6.84 -21.87 10.29
N ARG A 232 -6.57 -20.56 10.33
CA ARG A 232 -5.23 -20.01 10.54
C ARG A 232 -5.21 -19.27 11.88
N PRO A 233 -4.91 -19.96 12.99
CA PRO A 233 -4.80 -19.31 14.28
C PRO A 233 -3.62 -18.34 14.26
N VAL A 234 -3.73 -17.24 15.01
CA VAL A 234 -2.62 -16.29 15.18
C VAL A 234 -1.50 -16.99 15.96
N ILE A 235 -0.35 -17.23 15.33
CA ILE A 235 0.79 -17.91 15.97
C ILE A 235 1.88 -16.94 16.44
N HIS A 236 1.97 -15.77 15.80
CA HIS A 236 2.96 -14.75 16.13
C HIS A 236 2.50 -13.90 17.32
N PRO A 237 3.41 -13.55 18.24
CA PRO A 237 3.05 -12.67 19.34
C PRO A 237 2.71 -11.29 18.78
N LEU A 238 1.70 -10.68 19.40
CA LEU A 238 1.20 -9.36 19.03
C LEU A 238 1.55 -8.37 20.13
N SER A 239 1.93 -7.16 19.74
CA SER A 239 2.11 -6.04 20.66
C SER A 239 1.37 -4.81 20.11
N SER A 240 0.84 -3.97 21.00
CA SER A 240 0.15 -2.74 20.60
C SER A 240 0.77 -1.56 21.34
N PRO A 241 1.61 -0.75 20.67
CA PRO A 241 2.19 0.43 21.29
C PRO A 241 1.13 1.51 21.54
N SER A 242 1.38 2.36 22.52
CA SER A 242 0.47 3.42 22.97
C SER A 242 0.29 4.56 21.96
N ASN A 243 1.13 4.63 20.91
CA ASN A 243 1.02 5.64 19.86
C ASN A 243 -0.40 5.71 19.28
N ARG A 244 -0.70 6.88 18.73
CA ARG A 244 -1.80 7.09 17.80
C ARG A 244 -1.17 7.53 16.50
N PHE A 245 -1.54 6.86 15.41
CA PHE A 245 -1.00 7.10 14.08
C PHE A 245 -2.04 7.81 13.21
N CYS A 246 -1.55 8.59 12.27
CA CYS A 246 -2.33 9.11 11.16
C CYS A 246 -1.76 8.57 9.85
N VAL A 247 -2.66 8.22 8.92
CA VAL A 247 -2.34 7.90 7.53
C VAL A 247 -2.78 9.10 6.69
N THR A 248 -1.83 9.72 5.98
CA THR A 248 -2.05 11.00 5.30
C THR A 248 -1.34 11.04 3.96
N SER A 249 -1.84 11.86 3.05
CA SER A 249 -1.17 12.20 1.78
C SER A 249 -0.64 13.62 1.83
N LEU A 250 0.25 13.95 0.90
CA LEU A 250 0.80 15.29 0.68
C LEU A 250 0.76 15.58 -0.82
N ASP A 251 0.49 16.83 -1.20
CA ASP A 251 0.63 17.26 -2.60
C ASP A 251 2.12 17.29 -2.97
N PRO A 252 2.57 16.56 -4.01
CA PRO A 252 3.94 16.60 -4.48
C PRO A 252 4.49 18.02 -4.73
N ASP A 253 3.65 18.96 -5.16
CA ASP A 253 4.06 20.35 -5.40
C ASP A 253 4.36 21.10 -4.09
N THR A 254 3.81 20.64 -2.97
CA THR A 254 4.06 21.19 -1.63
C THR A 254 5.18 20.50 -0.88
N LEU A 255 5.69 19.38 -1.39
CA LEU A 255 6.80 18.62 -0.79
C LEU A 255 8.04 19.50 -0.46
N PRO A 256 8.48 20.43 -1.32
CA PRO A 256 9.60 21.31 -1.00
C PRO A 256 9.40 22.15 0.26
N ALA A 257 8.16 22.52 0.60
CA ALA A 257 7.85 23.33 1.78
C ALA A 257 8.05 22.56 3.10
N VAL A 258 8.00 21.23 3.07
CA VAL A 258 8.17 20.36 4.24
C VAL A 258 9.43 19.49 4.15
N ALA A 259 10.26 19.69 3.14
CA ALA A 259 11.45 18.87 2.87
C ALA A 259 12.44 18.84 4.06
N THR A 260 12.70 19.98 4.70
CA THR A 260 13.59 20.06 5.86
C THR A 260 13.02 19.32 7.07
N LEU A 261 11.71 19.43 7.29
CA LEU A 261 11.02 18.67 8.33
C LEU A 261 11.07 17.17 8.06
N LEU A 262 10.81 16.75 6.82
CA LEU A 262 10.89 15.35 6.43
C LEU A 262 12.30 14.80 6.59
N MET A 263 13.34 15.55 6.20
CA MET A 263 14.73 15.16 6.43
C MET A 263 15.02 14.99 7.94
N ASP A 264 14.56 15.93 8.76
CA ASP A 264 14.73 15.85 10.22
C ASP A 264 14.00 14.63 10.83
N VAL A 265 12.76 14.39 10.39
CA VAL A 265 11.98 13.22 10.80
C VAL A 265 12.65 11.93 10.35
N MET A 266 13.05 11.82 9.08
CA MET A 266 13.57 10.58 8.51
C MET A 266 14.98 10.24 9.01
N PHE A 267 15.85 11.23 9.25
CA PHE A 267 17.28 10.96 9.43
C PHE A 267 17.88 11.46 10.74
N TYR A 268 17.27 12.44 11.42
CA TYR A 268 17.91 13.13 12.56
C TYR A 268 17.13 13.03 13.88
N SER A 269 15.87 12.58 13.86
CA SER A 269 15.03 12.50 15.06
C SER A 269 15.48 11.46 16.10
N ASN A 270 16.49 10.63 15.78
CA ASN A 270 17.13 9.69 16.71
C ASN A 270 18.10 10.38 17.71
N GLY A 271 18.31 11.71 17.59
CA GLY A 271 19.26 12.48 18.40
C GLY A 271 18.75 13.01 19.75
N VAL A 272 17.44 13.00 20.00
CA VAL A 272 16.92 13.39 21.32
C VAL A 272 16.84 12.13 22.19
N LYS A 273 17.97 11.76 22.80
CA LYS A 273 17.89 11.05 24.08
C LYS A 273 17.22 12.00 25.04
N ASP A 274 15.90 11.94 25.16
CA ASP A 274 15.20 12.65 26.22
C ASP A 274 15.85 12.20 27.54
N PRO A 275 16.47 13.09 28.33
CA PRO A 275 17.08 12.72 29.61
C PRO A 275 16.05 12.19 30.63
N VAL A 276 14.76 12.27 30.28
CA VAL A 276 13.61 11.81 31.06
C VAL A 276 13.10 10.43 30.60
N ALA A 277 13.53 9.94 29.43
CA ALA A 277 13.14 8.63 28.88
C ALA A 277 14.15 7.52 29.21
N ALA A 278 14.90 7.66 30.29
CA ALA A 278 15.56 6.54 30.97
C ALA A 278 14.59 5.78 31.91
N GLY A 279 13.31 5.81 31.56
CA GLY A 279 12.26 4.95 32.10
C GLY A 279 11.65 4.18 30.94
N ASP A 280 11.71 2.86 31.03
CA ASP A 280 11.20 1.84 30.10
C ASP A 280 9.65 1.85 29.97
N ASP A 281 9.01 3.03 30.03
CA ASP A 281 7.61 3.16 30.46
C ASP A 281 6.75 4.10 29.59
N CYS A 282 7.22 4.58 28.43
CA CYS A 282 6.36 5.39 27.56
C CYS A 282 5.43 4.54 26.67
N GLY A 283 5.67 3.24 26.51
CA GLY A 283 4.86 2.36 25.65
C GLY A 283 4.76 2.79 24.18
N HIS A 284 5.50 3.82 23.77
CA HIS A 284 5.53 4.35 22.41
C HIS A 284 6.60 3.65 21.58
N ILE A 285 6.31 3.42 20.30
CA ILE A 285 7.24 2.92 19.29
C ILE A 285 7.64 4.04 18.34
N ARG A 286 8.89 3.99 17.87
CA ARG A 286 9.34 4.76 16.70
C ARG A 286 8.84 4.09 15.43
N PHE A 287 7.92 4.74 14.71
CA PHE A 287 7.46 4.25 13.41
C PHE A 287 7.11 5.43 12.50
N PHE A 288 7.74 5.47 11.34
CA PHE A 288 7.48 6.49 10.31
C PHE A 288 7.59 5.85 8.93
N SER A 289 6.56 5.94 8.11
CA SER A 289 6.58 5.45 6.73
C SER A 289 6.37 6.60 5.76
N PHE A 290 7.25 6.72 4.77
CA PHE A 290 7.13 7.61 3.63
C PHE A 290 7.13 6.77 2.35
N SER A 291 6.15 6.96 1.49
CA SER A 291 6.12 6.33 0.18
C SER A 291 5.87 7.38 -0.90
N LEU A 292 6.63 7.32 -1.98
CA LEU A 292 6.41 8.05 -3.22
C LEU A 292 6.29 7.01 -4.34
N ILE A 293 5.05 6.72 -4.74
CA ILE A 293 4.74 5.67 -5.73
C ILE A 293 3.90 6.29 -6.83
N GLU A 294 4.37 6.20 -8.07
CA GLU A 294 3.71 6.76 -9.27
C GLU A 294 3.35 8.25 -9.12
N GLY A 295 4.14 8.99 -8.35
CA GLY A 295 3.92 10.41 -8.08
C GLY A 295 3.01 10.70 -6.89
N TYR A 296 2.38 9.70 -6.28
CA TYR A 296 1.57 9.87 -5.08
C TYR A 296 2.40 9.72 -3.81
N ILE A 297 2.23 10.66 -2.88
CA ILE A 297 2.89 10.63 -1.58
C ILE A 297 1.95 10.04 -0.54
N SER A 298 2.45 9.11 0.26
CA SER A 298 1.77 8.57 1.43
C SER A 298 2.68 8.64 2.63
N LEU A 299 2.13 9.06 3.77
CA LEU A 299 2.84 9.18 5.03
C LEU A 299 2.05 8.45 6.13
N VAL A 300 2.75 7.66 6.91
CA VAL A 300 2.25 7.11 8.18
C VAL A 300 3.16 7.58 9.28
N MET A 301 2.60 8.31 10.25
CA MET A 301 3.37 8.90 11.34
C MET A 301 2.51 9.01 12.59
N ASP A 302 3.15 9.15 13.75
CA ASP A 302 2.44 9.41 14.99
C ASP A 302 1.92 10.85 15.06
N VAL A 303 0.90 11.08 15.90
CA VAL A 303 0.27 12.41 16.07
C VAL A 303 1.27 13.49 16.50
N GLN A 304 2.31 13.17 17.29
CA GLN A 304 3.29 14.17 17.73
C GLN A 304 4.16 14.61 16.54
N THR A 305 4.55 13.68 15.68
CA THR A 305 5.25 13.98 14.43
C THR A 305 4.35 14.78 13.48
N GLN A 306 3.08 14.41 13.34
CA GLN A 306 2.12 15.14 12.50
C GLN A 306 1.97 16.61 12.91
N GLN A 307 1.95 16.92 14.20
CA GLN A 307 1.81 18.28 14.72
C GLN A 307 2.96 19.22 14.33
N ARG A 308 4.10 18.67 13.90
CA ARG A 308 5.25 19.44 13.42
C ARG A 308 5.04 19.96 11.99
N PHE A 309 4.12 19.37 11.24
CA PHE A 309 3.81 19.81 9.88
C PHE A 309 3.02 21.12 9.88
N PRO A 310 3.26 22.02 8.90
CA PRO A 310 2.42 23.20 8.72
C PRO A 310 0.96 22.80 8.50
N SER A 311 0.05 23.59 9.07
CA SER A 311 -1.39 23.36 8.93
C SER A 311 -1.82 23.40 7.46
N ASN A 312 -2.81 22.57 7.10
CA ASN A 312 -3.44 22.50 5.77
C ASN A 312 -2.58 21.95 4.62
N LEU A 313 -1.38 21.41 4.89
CA LEU A 313 -0.60 20.72 3.85
C LEU A 313 -0.91 19.22 3.75
N LEU A 314 -1.26 18.61 4.87
CA LEU A 314 -1.54 17.18 4.96
C LEU A 314 -3.00 16.88 4.63
N PHE A 315 -3.22 15.97 3.68
CA PHE A 315 -4.55 15.46 3.33
C PHE A 315 -4.89 14.22 4.15
N THR A 316 -5.99 14.26 4.89
CA THR A 316 -6.51 13.11 5.65
C THR A 316 -7.92 12.78 5.18
N SER A 317 -8.23 11.48 5.09
CA SER A 317 -9.50 10.96 4.55
C SER A 317 -10.71 11.32 5.40
N ALA A 318 -10.51 11.55 6.70
CA ALA A 318 -11.55 11.96 7.64
C ALA A 318 -10.95 12.80 8.77
N SER A 319 -11.65 13.87 9.17
CA SER A 319 -11.19 14.73 10.27
C SER A 319 -11.16 13.96 11.58
N GLY A 320 -9.95 13.64 12.08
CA GLY A 320 -9.74 13.03 13.39
C GLY A 320 -9.70 11.51 13.43
N GLU A 321 -9.71 10.82 12.28
CA GLU A 321 -9.52 9.36 12.23
C GLU A 321 -8.07 9.01 12.59
N LEU A 322 -7.92 8.19 13.62
CA LEU A 322 -6.63 7.81 14.17
C LEU A 322 -6.54 6.31 14.33
N TRP A 323 -5.32 5.84 14.21
CA TRP A 323 -5.03 4.43 14.05
C TRP A 323 -4.17 3.94 15.21
N LYS A 324 -4.54 2.77 15.73
CA LYS A 324 -3.72 1.99 16.66
C LYS A 324 -2.95 0.94 15.90
N MET A 325 -1.70 0.75 16.30
CA MET A 325 -0.86 -0.28 15.70
C MET A 325 -1.01 -1.59 16.47
N VAL A 326 -1.06 -2.68 15.71
CA VAL A 326 -0.79 -4.04 16.15
C VAL A 326 0.48 -4.48 15.42
N ARG A 327 1.59 -4.55 16.15
CA ARG A 327 2.86 -5.06 15.65
C ARG A 327 2.88 -6.58 15.82
N ILE A 328 3.26 -7.29 14.76
CA ILE A 328 3.21 -8.74 14.63
C ILE A 328 4.63 -9.29 14.52
N GLY A 329 4.92 -10.31 15.33
CA GLY A 329 6.21 -11.00 15.37
C GLY A 329 7.02 -10.63 16.61
N GLY A 330 7.60 -11.66 17.25
CA GLY A 330 8.49 -11.51 18.41
C GLY A 330 9.97 -11.68 18.06
N GLN A 331 10.22 -12.17 16.85
CA GLN A 331 11.51 -12.32 16.19
C GLN A 331 11.32 -11.95 14.71
N PRO A 332 12.40 -11.66 13.95
CA PRO A 332 12.27 -11.39 12.52
C PRO A 332 11.52 -12.50 11.78
N LEU A 333 10.45 -12.12 11.06
CA LEU A 333 9.55 -13.04 10.36
C LEU A 333 10.21 -13.68 9.12
N GLY A 334 11.18 -12.97 8.51
CA GLY A 334 11.80 -13.40 7.25
C GLY A 334 10.82 -13.30 6.07
N PHE A 335 11.21 -13.89 4.93
CA PHE A 335 10.52 -13.71 3.64
C PHE A 335 9.79 -14.96 3.12
N ASP A 336 9.93 -16.09 3.79
CA ASP A 336 9.42 -17.38 3.32
C ASP A 336 8.15 -17.85 4.01
N GLU A 337 7.89 -17.36 5.22
CA GLU A 337 6.71 -17.78 5.98
C GLU A 337 5.42 -17.25 5.33
N CYS A 338 4.48 -18.16 5.07
CA CYS A 338 3.23 -17.85 4.39
C CYS A 338 2.07 -17.70 5.38
N GLY A 339 1.09 -16.86 5.03
CA GLY A 339 -0.15 -16.75 5.78
C GLY A 339 -0.10 -15.87 7.04
N ILE A 340 1.01 -15.19 7.34
CA ILE A 340 1.08 -14.22 8.45
C ILE A 340 0.02 -13.13 8.28
N VAL A 341 -0.03 -12.51 7.10
CA VAL A 341 -1.04 -11.49 6.76
C VAL A 341 -2.46 -12.07 6.83
N ALA A 342 -2.66 -13.33 6.44
CA ALA A 342 -3.97 -13.99 6.49
C ALA A 342 -4.45 -14.18 7.94
N GLN A 343 -3.56 -14.61 8.85
CA GLN A 343 -3.87 -14.78 10.28
C GLN A 343 -4.40 -13.51 10.94
N ILE A 344 -4.03 -12.33 10.43
CA ILE A 344 -4.49 -11.05 10.95
C ILE A 344 -5.68 -10.52 10.17
N SER A 345 -5.60 -10.50 8.84
CA SER A 345 -6.62 -9.87 7.99
C SER A 345 -7.93 -10.66 7.93
N GLU A 346 -7.92 -11.98 8.02
CA GLU A 346 -9.14 -12.81 8.01
C GLU A 346 -10.04 -12.58 9.22
N PRO A 347 -9.57 -12.65 10.48
CA PRO A 347 -10.42 -12.37 11.63
C PRO A 347 -10.88 -10.91 11.69
N LEU A 348 -10.05 -9.96 11.25
CA LEU A 348 -10.47 -8.56 11.11
C LEU A 348 -11.57 -8.41 10.06
N ALA A 349 -11.48 -9.13 8.93
CA ALA A 349 -12.51 -9.15 7.91
C ALA A 349 -13.80 -9.84 8.35
N ALA A 350 -13.70 -10.86 9.20
CA ALA A 350 -14.88 -11.48 9.82
C ALA A 350 -15.58 -10.52 10.80
N ALA A 351 -14.83 -9.63 11.44
CA ALA A 351 -15.33 -8.60 12.36
C ALA A 351 -15.67 -7.26 11.68
N ASP A 352 -15.54 -7.16 10.35
CA ASP A 352 -15.73 -5.93 9.56
C ASP A 352 -14.88 -4.74 10.05
N ILE A 353 -13.64 -5.03 10.48
CA ILE A 353 -12.70 -4.01 10.96
C ILE A 353 -11.72 -3.66 9.84
N PRO A 354 -11.71 -2.41 9.34
CA PRO A 354 -10.75 -1.99 8.34
C PRO A 354 -9.34 -1.98 8.92
N ALA A 355 -8.34 -2.22 8.07
CA ALA A 355 -6.95 -2.20 8.50
C ALA A 355 -6.03 -1.80 7.35
N TYR A 356 -5.06 -0.93 7.62
CA TYR A 356 -3.86 -0.83 6.80
C TYR A 356 -2.82 -1.84 7.29
N TYR A 357 -1.96 -2.31 6.40
CA TYR A 357 -0.94 -3.29 6.71
C TYR A 357 0.39 -2.95 6.03
N ILE A 358 1.44 -2.81 6.82
CA ILE A 358 2.80 -2.51 6.36
C ILE A 358 3.75 -3.58 6.87
N SER A 359 4.29 -4.35 5.94
CA SER A 359 5.38 -5.29 6.19
C SER A 359 6.73 -4.57 6.10
N THR A 360 7.56 -4.75 7.12
CA THR A 360 8.95 -4.28 7.13
C THR A 360 9.89 -5.46 6.98
N PHE A 361 11.21 -5.21 6.95
CA PHE A 361 12.21 -6.27 6.75
C PHE A 361 12.16 -7.36 7.83
N LYS A 362 11.71 -7.00 9.03
CA LYS A 362 11.68 -7.92 10.17
C LYS A 362 10.28 -8.20 10.70
N PHE A 363 9.35 -7.23 10.62
CA PHE A 363 8.08 -7.32 11.33
C PHE A 363 6.93 -6.80 10.47
N ASP A 364 5.74 -7.24 10.83
CA ASP A 364 4.51 -6.78 10.23
C ASP A 364 3.77 -5.81 11.15
N HIS A 365 3.04 -4.86 10.57
CA HIS A 365 2.33 -3.82 11.30
C HIS A 365 0.95 -3.63 10.70
N ALA A 366 -0.09 -3.97 11.48
CA ALA A 366 -1.47 -3.64 11.14
C ALA A 366 -1.88 -2.35 11.86
N LEU A 367 -2.46 -1.40 11.13
CA LEU A 367 -3.06 -0.19 11.68
C LEU A 367 -4.57 -0.35 11.61
N VAL A 368 -5.22 -0.29 12.77
CA VAL A 368 -6.67 -0.45 12.94
C VAL A 368 -7.27 0.81 13.56
N PRO A 369 -8.56 1.13 13.34
CA PRO A 369 -9.17 2.31 13.95
C PRO A 369 -9.05 2.28 15.47
N GLU A 370 -8.70 3.41 16.08
CA GLU A 370 -8.49 3.52 17.52
C GLU A 370 -9.73 3.08 18.32
N GLU A 371 -10.92 3.43 17.84
CA GLU A 371 -12.20 3.07 18.42
C GLU A 371 -12.51 1.57 18.35
N ASN A 372 -11.89 0.83 17.42
CA ASN A 372 -12.10 -0.61 17.22
C ASN A 372 -11.10 -1.48 17.99
N ILE A 373 -10.17 -0.93 18.76
CA ILE A 373 -9.07 -1.69 19.38
C ILE A 373 -9.55 -2.86 20.26
N ASN A 374 -10.67 -2.70 20.98
CA ASN A 374 -11.24 -3.79 21.79
C ASN A 374 -11.83 -4.91 20.92
N GLY A 375 -12.44 -4.55 19.79
CA GLY A 375 -12.92 -5.50 18.79
C GLY A 375 -11.77 -6.27 18.15
N VAL A 376 -10.66 -5.59 17.84
CA VAL A 376 -9.44 -6.18 17.30
C VAL A 376 -8.84 -7.19 18.28
N ILE A 377 -8.67 -6.81 19.55
CA ILE A 377 -8.17 -7.72 20.58
C ILE A 377 -9.06 -8.96 20.71
N SER A 378 -10.38 -8.78 20.66
CA SER A 378 -11.33 -9.88 20.75
C SER A 378 -11.23 -10.81 19.53
N ALA A 379 -11.21 -10.24 18.31
CA ALA A 379 -11.09 -11.00 17.07
C ALA A 379 -9.78 -11.81 17.02
N LEU A 380 -8.64 -11.18 17.34
CA LEU A 380 -7.33 -11.83 17.28
C LEU A 380 -7.12 -12.84 18.43
N LYS A 381 -7.71 -12.63 19.61
CA LYS A 381 -7.67 -13.61 20.71
C LYS A 381 -8.55 -14.84 20.45
N VAL A 382 -9.73 -14.67 19.85
CA VAL A 382 -10.59 -15.81 19.46
C VAL A 382 -9.83 -16.73 18.50
N SER A 383 -9.11 -16.17 17.53
CA SER A 383 -8.23 -16.93 16.64
C SER A 383 -7.06 -17.63 17.35
N GLN A 384 -6.62 -17.18 18.53
CA GLN A 384 -5.63 -17.88 19.34
C GLN A 384 -6.23 -19.02 20.18
N ALA A 385 -7.52 -18.91 20.54
CA ALA A 385 -8.20 -19.82 21.46
C ALA A 385 -8.73 -21.11 20.80
N GLU A 386 -8.85 -21.17 19.47
CA GLU A 386 -9.19 -22.40 18.71
C GLU A 386 -8.09 -23.49 18.78
N LYS A 387 -7.12 -23.34 19.70
CA LYS A 387 -5.95 -24.21 19.89
C LYS A 387 -6.16 -25.33 20.93
N HIS A 388 -7.37 -25.49 21.47
CA HIS A 388 -7.67 -26.47 22.53
C HIS A 388 -8.87 -27.35 22.22
#